data_AF-A0A428W222-F1
#
_entry.id   AF-A0A428W222-F1
#
_cell.length_a   1.000
_cell.length_b   1.000
_cell.length_c   1.000
_cell.angle_alpha   90.00
_cell.angle_beta   90.00
_cell.angle_gamma   90.00
#
_symmetry.space_group_name_H-M   'P 1'
#
loop_
_entity.id
_entity.type
_entity.pdbx_description
1 polymer ?
#
loop_
_entity_poly.entity_id
_entity_poly.type
_entity_poly.pdbx_seq_one_letter_code
_entity_poly.pdbx_strand_id
1 'polypeptide(L)'
;MDAIHQLVVDEINATGATGLHIHKNKGATLPGFYRATKSWDLVLVQEDIPVLAVEYKSMLGSEGKNLNNRADEIFGVAEDTRQAELKGLLPPQMRRAYIFVMADNPDTSRAVGVSRTLGTADPIFAGASYVQRMAIMLRRMRETGL
;
A
#
# COMPACT_ATOMS: atom_id res chain seq x y z
N MET A 1 7.94 1.51 12.86
CA MET A 1 7.83 0.91 11.51
C MET A 1 8.87 -0.17 11.29
N ASP A 2 10.09 0.02 11.77
CA ASP A 2 11.20 -0.92 11.64
C ASP A 2 10.87 -2.36 12.10
N ALA A 3 10.17 -2.52 13.22
CA ALA A 3 9.75 -3.85 13.69
C ALA A 3 8.79 -4.56 12.72
N ILE A 4 7.88 -3.81 12.07
CA ILE A 4 6.95 -4.37 11.08
C ILE A 4 7.69 -4.69 9.78
N HIS A 5 8.61 -3.81 9.37
CA HIS A 5 9.50 -4.07 8.24
C HIS A 5 10.31 -5.35 8.47
N GLN A 6 10.87 -5.54 9.67
CA GLN A 6 11.64 -6.73 10.01
C GLN A 6 10.75 -7.98 10.01
N LEU A 7 9.56 -7.91 10.61
CA LEU A 7 8.58 -9.01 10.56
C LEU A 7 8.28 -9.43 9.12
N VAL A 8 8.02 -8.49 8.21
CA VAL A 8 7.76 -8.83 6.80
C VAL A 8 8.96 -9.50 6.14
N VAL A 9 10.18 -9.04 6.43
CA VAL A 9 11.40 -9.68 5.94
C VAL A 9 11.56 -11.10 6.50
N ASP A 10 11.26 -11.30 7.78
CA ASP A 10 11.33 -12.61 8.43
C ASP A 10 10.30 -13.57 7.83
N GLU A 11 9.07 -13.12 7.60
CA GLU A 11 8.01 -13.90 6.94
C GLU A 11 8.40 -14.26 5.49
N ILE A 12 9.02 -13.34 4.74
CA ILE A 12 9.55 -13.63 3.40
C ILE A 12 10.59 -14.73 3.47
N ASN A 13 11.55 -14.64 4.40
CA ASN A 13 12.60 -15.65 4.56
C ASN A 13 12.01 -17.00 4.99
N ALA A 14 10.99 -16.99 5.85
CA ALA A 14 10.31 -18.18 6.35
C ALA A 14 9.58 -18.97 5.24
N THR A 15 9.28 -18.34 4.09
CA THR A 15 8.71 -19.06 2.93
C THR A 15 9.64 -20.12 2.35
N GLY A 16 10.96 -20.03 2.62
CA GLY A 16 11.97 -20.91 2.03
C GLY A 16 12.26 -20.64 0.56
N ALA A 17 11.76 -19.52 0.00
CA ALA A 17 12.04 -19.14 -1.37
C ALA A 17 13.54 -18.84 -1.58
N THR A 18 14.12 -19.45 -2.61
CA THR A 18 15.55 -19.36 -2.93
C THR A 18 15.83 -18.35 -4.03
N GLY A 19 17.02 -17.74 -4.02
CA GLY A 19 17.44 -16.78 -5.06
C GLY A 19 16.76 -15.40 -4.95
N LEU A 20 16.14 -15.10 -3.80
CA LEU A 20 15.57 -13.80 -3.51
C LEU A 20 16.64 -12.85 -2.98
N HIS A 21 16.75 -11.67 -3.59
CA HIS A 21 17.57 -10.56 -3.14
C HIS A 21 16.66 -9.46 -2.58
N ILE A 22 16.89 -9.08 -1.33
CA ILE A 22 16.08 -8.11 -0.58
C ILE A 22 16.76 -6.74 -0.64
N HIS A 23 16.14 -5.80 -1.34
CA HIS A 23 16.57 -4.40 -1.45
C HIS A 23 15.74 -3.52 -0.52
N LYS A 24 16.39 -2.54 0.14
CA LYS A 24 15.75 -1.61 1.11
C LYS A 24 16.16 -0.17 0.85
N ASN A 25 15.34 0.79 1.31
CA ASN A 25 15.63 2.23 1.24
C ASN A 25 15.99 2.68 -0.18
N LYS A 26 17.09 3.44 -0.35
CA LYS A 26 17.57 3.92 -1.67
C LYS A 26 17.86 2.78 -2.66
N GLY A 27 18.21 1.59 -2.16
CA GLY A 27 18.46 0.40 -2.98
C GLY A 27 17.19 -0.24 -3.55
N ALA A 28 16.01 0.10 -3.00
CA ALA A 28 14.71 -0.40 -3.43
C ALA A 28 14.03 0.60 -4.40
N THR A 29 14.76 1.07 -5.40
CA THR A 29 14.25 2.06 -6.37
C THR A 29 13.91 1.39 -7.69
N LEU A 30 12.69 1.60 -8.16
CA LEU A 30 12.15 1.06 -9.40
C LEU A 30 11.81 2.18 -10.40
N PRO A 31 11.74 1.88 -11.72
CA PRO A 31 11.15 2.79 -12.70
C PRO A 31 9.73 3.22 -12.33
N GLY A 32 9.40 4.49 -12.56
CA GLY A 32 8.04 5.01 -12.52
C GLY A 32 7.55 5.37 -13.93
N PHE A 33 6.26 5.69 -14.05
CA PHE A 33 5.67 6.15 -15.31
C PHE A 33 5.46 7.67 -15.34
N TYR A 34 4.83 8.22 -14.30
CA TYR A 34 4.62 9.66 -14.17
C TYR A 34 5.84 10.41 -13.63
N ARG A 35 6.86 9.65 -13.18
CA ARG A 35 8.14 10.12 -12.68
C ARG A 35 9.24 9.15 -13.11
N ALA A 36 10.47 9.63 -13.18
CA ALA A 36 11.61 8.81 -13.63
C ALA A 36 11.81 7.55 -12.76
N THR A 37 11.67 7.67 -11.43
CA THR A 37 11.85 6.56 -10.49
C THR A 37 10.95 6.69 -9.25
N LYS A 38 10.71 5.57 -8.56
CA LYS A 38 10.07 5.47 -7.24
C LYS A 38 10.92 4.61 -6.31
N SER A 39 11.34 5.18 -5.18
CA SER A 39 11.91 4.41 -4.07
C SER A 39 10.80 3.80 -3.21
N TRP A 40 10.84 2.49 -3.04
CA TRP A 40 9.98 1.69 -2.18
C TRP A 40 10.66 1.41 -0.85
N ASP A 41 9.89 0.96 0.14
CA ASP A 41 10.49 0.55 1.42
C ASP A 41 11.23 -0.79 1.28
N LEU A 42 10.70 -1.69 0.45
CA LEU A 42 11.28 -3.00 0.18
C LEU A 42 10.99 -3.44 -1.26
N VAL A 43 12.01 -3.99 -1.93
CA VAL A 43 11.87 -4.67 -3.23
C VAL A 43 12.56 -6.02 -3.15
N LEU A 44 11.89 -7.07 -3.61
CA LEU A 44 12.48 -8.39 -3.79
C LEU A 44 12.77 -8.58 -5.27
N VAL A 45 13.97 -9.08 -5.55
CA VAL A 45 14.45 -9.39 -6.89
C VAL A 45 14.78 -10.88 -6.94
N GLN A 46 14.38 -11.54 -8.02
CA GLN A 46 14.76 -12.92 -8.32
C GLN A 46 15.31 -12.95 -9.75
N GLU A 47 16.53 -13.46 -9.94
CA GLU A 47 17.19 -13.48 -11.26
C GLU A 47 17.20 -12.11 -11.95
N ASP A 48 17.56 -11.05 -11.21
CA ASP A 48 17.55 -9.64 -11.66
C ASP A 48 16.17 -9.07 -12.06
N ILE A 49 15.09 -9.81 -11.84
CA ILE A 49 13.71 -9.39 -12.11
C ILE A 49 13.02 -9.01 -10.78
N PRO A 50 12.48 -7.78 -10.64
CA PRO A 50 11.64 -7.41 -9.50
C PRO A 50 10.39 -8.29 -9.43
N VAL A 51 10.17 -8.95 -8.30
CA VAL A 51 9.03 -9.88 -8.08
C VAL A 51 8.03 -9.38 -7.04
N LEU A 52 8.46 -8.54 -6.10
CA LEU A 52 7.59 -7.94 -5.10
C LEU A 52 8.12 -6.55 -4.72
N ALA A 53 7.22 -5.56 -4.68
CA ALA A 53 7.48 -4.26 -4.07
C ALA A 53 6.53 -4.05 -2.88
N VAL A 54 7.06 -3.59 -1.75
CA VAL A 54 6.30 -3.34 -0.52
C VAL A 54 6.43 -1.89 -0.11
N GLU A 55 5.31 -1.26 0.19
CA GLU A 55 5.23 0.08 0.77
C GLU A 55 4.48 0.01 2.09
N TYR A 56 5.04 0.61 3.13
CA TYR A 56 4.41 0.73 4.42
C TYR A 56 3.85 2.13 4.64
N LYS A 57 2.67 2.20 5.26
CA LYS A 57 2.07 3.46 5.70
C LYS A 57 1.62 3.32 7.15
N SER A 58 2.11 4.20 8.02
CA SER A 58 1.62 4.30 9.38
C SER A 58 0.66 5.48 9.52
N MET A 59 -0.33 5.29 10.38
CA MET A 59 -1.27 6.33 10.78
C MET A 59 -1.25 6.44 12.30
N LEU A 60 -0.64 7.51 12.79
CA LEU A 60 -0.62 7.89 14.21
C LEU A 60 -1.27 9.28 14.35
N GLY A 61 -2.29 9.42 15.20
CA GLY A 61 -3.04 10.66 15.46
C GLY A 61 -4.06 11.04 14.37
N SER A 62 -4.87 12.08 14.61
CA SER A 62 -5.85 12.73 13.70
C SER A 62 -6.32 11.86 12.52
N GLU A 63 -6.91 10.73 12.84
CA GLU A 63 -6.96 9.55 11.98
C GLU A 63 -7.86 9.76 10.77
N GLY A 64 -8.88 10.62 10.89
CA GLY A 64 -9.75 11.01 9.79
C GLY A 64 -9.11 11.90 8.72
N LYS A 65 -8.38 12.95 9.10
CA LYS A 65 -7.62 13.77 8.13
C LYS A 65 -6.47 12.97 7.54
N ASN A 66 -5.87 12.10 8.34
CA ASN A 66 -4.75 11.28 7.90
C ASN A 66 -5.19 10.22 6.90
N LEU A 67 -6.36 9.58 7.04
CA LEU A 67 -6.77 8.50 6.14
C LEU A 67 -6.90 8.96 4.68
N ASN A 68 -7.61 10.07 4.42
CA ASN A 68 -7.81 10.55 3.04
C ASN A 68 -6.49 10.98 2.39
N ASN A 69 -5.65 11.73 3.11
CA ASN A 69 -4.34 12.13 2.58
C ASN A 69 -3.45 10.91 2.27
N ARG A 70 -3.50 9.88 3.12
CA ARG A 70 -2.74 8.63 2.89
C ARG A 70 -3.32 7.80 1.75
N ALA A 71 -4.64 7.87 1.53
CA ALA A 71 -5.29 7.29 0.37
C ALA A 71 -4.75 7.92 -0.92
N ASP A 72 -4.72 9.25 -1.01
CA ASP A 72 -4.21 9.95 -2.20
C ASP A 72 -2.74 9.61 -2.48
N GLU A 73 -1.89 9.57 -1.44
CA GLU A 73 -0.49 9.15 -1.58
C GLU A 73 -0.37 7.73 -2.14
N ILE A 74 -1.15 6.78 -1.63
CA ILE A 74 -1.03 5.38 -2.06
C ILE A 74 -1.61 5.16 -3.45
N PHE A 75 -2.70 5.84 -3.78
CA PHE A 75 -3.27 5.79 -5.12
C PHE A 75 -2.30 6.32 -6.17
N GLY A 76 -1.59 7.42 -5.86
CA GLY A 76 -0.54 7.94 -6.73
C GLY A 76 0.60 6.95 -6.96
N VAL A 77 1.04 6.24 -5.91
CA VAL A 77 2.06 5.19 -6.05
C VAL A 77 1.53 4.00 -6.85
N ALA A 78 0.31 3.57 -6.57
CA ALA A 78 -0.28 2.41 -7.22
C ALA A 78 -0.52 2.65 -8.71
N GLU A 79 -1.07 3.81 -9.07
CA GLU A 79 -1.31 4.18 -10.47
C GLU A 79 -0.01 4.37 -11.25
N ASP A 80 1.00 5.03 -10.67
CA ASP A 80 2.33 5.17 -11.27
C ASP A 80 2.98 3.81 -11.57
N THR A 81 2.86 2.87 -10.64
CA THR A 81 3.41 1.52 -10.79
C THR A 81 2.61 0.68 -11.79
N ARG A 82 1.29 0.80 -11.77
CA ARG A 82 0.38 0.15 -12.71
C ARG A 82 0.67 0.58 -14.14
N GLN A 83 0.85 1.87 -14.38
CA GLN A 83 1.19 2.37 -15.71
C GLN A 83 2.60 1.94 -16.13
N ALA A 84 3.58 1.95 -15.21
CA ALA A 84 4.92 1.47 -15.52
C ALA A 84 4.93 -0.01 -15.95
N GLU A 85 4.13 -0.85 -15.29
CA GLU A 85 3.88 -2.25 -15.68
C GLU A 85 3.21 -2.34 -17.07
N LEU A 86 2.12 -1.60 -17.30
CA LEU A 86 1.39 -1.59 -18.59
C LEU A 86 2.25 -1.10 -19.77
N LYS A 87 3.27 -0.28 -19.51
CA LYS A 87 4.23 0.21 -20.51
C LYS A 87 5.48 -0.65 -20.66
N GLY A 88 5.57 -1.75 -19.91
CA GLY A 88 6.71 -2.66 -19.96
C GLY A 88 7.97 -2.12 -19.28
N LEU A 89 7.85 -1.09 -18.45
CA LEU A 89 8.95 -0.58 -17.61
C LEU A 89 9.15 -1.46 -16.36
N LEU A 90 8.10 -2.16 -15.92
CA LEU A 90 8.12 -3.12 -14.82
C LEU A 90 7.58 -4.48 -15.29
N PRO A 91 8.02 -5.59 -14.66
CA PRO A 91 7.53 -6.93 -15.02
C PRO A 91 6.04 -7.09 -14.75
N PRO A 92 5.25 -7.71 -15.66
CA PRO A 92 3.81 -7.88 -15.49
C PRO A 92 3.40 -8.80 -14.33
N GLN A 93 4.33 -9.63 -13.85
CA GLN A 93 4.14 -10.53 -12.71
C GLN A 93 4.62 -9.94 -11.37
N MET A 94 5.17 -8.72 -11.35
CA MET A 94 5.65 -8.10 -10.13
C MET A 94 4.48 -7.83 -9.19
N ARG A 95 4.50 -8.44 -8.01
CA ARG A 95 3.48 -8.21 -6.98
C ARG A 95 3.71 -6.88 -6.26
N ARG A 96 2.64 -6.30 -5.76
CA ARG A 96 2.65 -5.07 -4.95
C ARG A 96 1.96 -5.35 -3.62
N ALA A 97 2.57 -4.91 -2.52
CA ALA A 97 1.99 -5.02 -1.18
C ALA A 97 1.98 -3.65 -0.50
N TYR A 98 0.79 -3.18 -0.17
CA TYR A 98 0.59 -1.96 0.61
C TYR A 98 0.18 -2.34 2.03
N ILE A 99 1.05 -2.05 3.00
CA ILE A 99 0.84 -2.43 4.40
C ILE A 99 0.52 -1.17 5.19
N PHE A 100 -0.74 -1.06 5.60
CA PHE A 100 -1.20 0.01 6.45
C PHE A 100 -1.25 -0.42 7.90
N VAL A 101 -0.67 0.42 8.76
CA VAL A 101 -0.60 0.22 10.20
C VAL A 101 -1.33 1.35 10.87
N MET A 102 -2.44 1.04 11.53
CA MET A 102 -3.25 1.99 12.26
C MET A 102 -3.25 1.62 13.75
N ALA A 103 -3.20 2.62 14.62
CA ALA A 103 -3.36 2.39 16.06
C ALA A 103 -4.74 1.78 16.35
N ASP A 104 -4.79 0.75 17.18
CA ASP A 104 -6.03 0.22 17.72
C ASP A 104 -6.43 1.03 18.96
N ASN A 105 -7.43 1.89 18.80
CA ASN A 105 -7.96 2.71 19.88
C ASN A 105 -9.44 3.07 19.60
N PRO A 106 -10.17 3.59 20.60
CA PRO A 106 -11.58 3.94 20.41
C PRO A 106 -11.84 4.94 19.27
N ASP A 107 -10.90 5.84 18.97
CA ASP A 107 -11.06 6.85 17.92
C ASP A 107 -10.99 6.25 16.51
N THR A 108 -10.17 5.21 16.32
CA THR A 108 -10.04 4.49 15.04
C THR A 108 -11.12 3.44 14.83
N SER A 109 -11.61 2.86 15.93
CA SER A 109 -12.58 1.77 15.94
C SER A 109 -14.04 2.23 16.03
N ARG A 110 -14.32 3.46 16.47
CA ARG A 110 -15.69 3.99 16.52
C ARG A 110 -16.27 4.23 15.13
N ALA A 111 -17.58 3.98 14.99
CA ALA A 111 -18.33 4.37 13.82
C ALA A 111 -18.24 5.88 13.58
N VAL A 112 -18.02 6.28 12.32
CA VAL A 112 -17.98 7.69 11.93
C VAL A 112 -19.06 8.01 10.91
N GLY A 113 -19.66 9.19 11.06
CA GLY A 113 -20.65 9.70 10.12
C GLY A 113 -20.07 9.87 8.71
N VAL A 114 -20.93 9.76 7.70
CA VAL A 114 -20.57 10.13 6.33
C VAL A 114 -20.87 11.61 6.18
N SER A 115 -19.86 12.42 5.81
CA SER A 115 -20.05 13.84 5.54
C SER A 115 -21.05 14.05 4.41
N ARG A 116 -21.76 15.19 4.42
CA ARG A 116 -22.72 15.53 3.37
C ARG A 116 -22.04 15.53 2.00
N THR A 117 -22.50 14.67 1.11
CA THR A 117 -22.07 14.59 -0.29
C THR A 117 -23.07 15.31 -1.20
N LEU A 118 -22.60 15.79 -2.35
CA LEU A 118 -23.49 16.10 -3.47
C LEU A 118 -23.89 14.77 -4.13
N GLY A 119 -25.00 14.19 -3.67
CA GLY A 119 -25.49 12.86 -4.07
C GLY A 119 -25.45 11.84 -2.93
N THR A 120 -25.74 10.57 -3.25
CA THR A 120 -25.78 9.47 -2.28
C THR A 120 -24.42 8.79 -2.18
N ALA A 121 -23.82 8.82 -1.00
CA ALA A 121 -22.61 8.04 -0.73
C ALA A 121 -22.89 6.54 -0.75
N ASP A 122 -21.87 5.75 -1.06
CA ASP A 122 -21.99 4.28 -1.05
C ASP A 122 -22.41 3.77 0.35
N PRO A 123 -23.50 2.98 0.45
CA PRO A 123 -23.98 2.45 1.72
C PRO A 123 -22.95 1.65 2.53
N ILE A 124 -21.91 1.11 1.88
CA ILE A 124 -20.84 0.37 2.57
C ILE A 124 -20.11 1.23 3.63
N PHE A 125 -20.18 2.56 3.50
CA PHE A 125 -19.56 3.50 4.44
C PHE A 125 -20.49 3.93 5.58
N ALA A 126 -21.77 3.54 5.56
CA ALA A 126 -22.72 3.89 6.60
C ALA A 126 -22.32 3.23 7.92
N GLY A 127 -21.96 4.05 8.92
CA GLY A 127 -21.50 3.57 10.23
C GLY A 127 -20.10 2.94 10.23
N ALA A 128 -19.38 2.96 9.11
CA ALA A 128 -18.05 2.38 9.04
C ALA A 128 -17.03 3.23 9.83
N SER A 129 -16.23 2.58 10.68
CA SER A 129 -15.09 3.18 11.39
C SER A 129 -13.92 3.51 10.46
N TYR A 130 -12.91 4.24 10.93
CA TYR A 130 -11.73 4.55 10.11
C TYR A 130 -10.95 3.29 9.69
N VAL A 131 -10.81 2.32 10.59
CA VAL A 131 -10.20 1.02 10.26
C VAL A 131 -11.00 0.29 9.18
N GLN A 132 -12.33 0.28 9.29
CA GLN A 132 -13.20 -0.35 8.30
C GLN A 132 -13.13 0.36 6.95
N ARG A 133 -13.11 1.70 6.92
CA ARG A 133 -12.96 2.50 5.70
C ARG A 133 -11.63 2.23 5.01
N MET A 134 -10.53 2.13 5.77
CA MET A 134 -9.23 1.73 5.24
C MET A 134 -9.26 0.30 4.66
N ALA A 135 -9.90 -0.64 5.35
CA ALA A 135 -10.04 -2.01 4.84
C ALA A 135 -10.87 -2.07 3.55
N ILE A 136 -11.95 -1.28 3.45
CA ILE A 136 -12.74 -1.14 2.22
C ILE A 136 -11.88 -0.60 1.09
N MET A 137 -11.09 0.46 1.36
CA MET A 137 -10.18 1.07 0.39
C MET A 137 -9.17 0.05 -0.16
N LEU A 138 -8.45 -0.67 0.72
CA LEU A 138 -7.43 -1.65 0.32
C LEU A 138 -8.03 -2.82 -0.48
N ARG A 139 -9.24 -3.27 -0.11
CA ARG A 139 -9.95 -4.28 -0.91
C ARG A 139 -10.28 -3.79 -2.31
N ARG A 140 -10.81 -2.57 -2.43
CA ARG A 140 -11.12 -1.96 -3.73
C ARG A 140 -9.88 -1.79 -4.60
N MET A 141 -8.77 -1.31 -4.04
CA MET A 141 -7.50 -1.20 -4.77
C MET A 141 -7.11 -2.54 -5.39
N ARG A 142 -7.12 -3.61 -4.58
CA ARG A 142 -6.80 -4.97 -5.05
C ARG A 142 -7.77 -5.45 -6.14
N GLU A 143 -9.06 -5.21 -5.97
CA GLU A 143 -10.10 -5.58 -6.95
C GLU A 143 -9.96 -4.83 -8.28
N THR A 144 -9.52 -3.58 -8.25
CA THR A 144 -9.27 -2.76 -9.45
C THR A 144 -7.87 -2.96 -10.03
N GLY A 145 -7.06 -3.85 -9.44
CA GLY A 145 -5.72 -4.16 -9.93
C GLY A 145 -4.68 -3.08 -9.65
N LEU A 146 -4.87 -2.28 -8.59
CA LEU A 146 -3.90 -1.30 -8.06
C LEU A 146 -2.96 -1.96 -7.04
#